data_AF-U6GFY6-F1
#
_entry.id   AF-U6GFY6-F1
#
_cell.length_a   1.000
_cell.length_b   1.000
_cell.length_c   1.000
_cell.angle_alpha   90.00
_cell.angle_beta   90.00
_cell.angle_gamma   90.00
#
_symmetry.space_group_name_H-M   'P 1'
#
loop_
_entity.id
_entity.type
_entity.pdbx_description
1 polymer ?
#
loop_
_entity_poly.entity_id
_entity_poly.type
_entity_poly.pdbx_seq_one_letter_code
_entity_poly.pdbx_strand_id
1 'polypeptide(L)'
;MLELYRQLTLPEGEEETLDAAHVARRRLRNTILRLLAAPGDAAAAEFVFKQFTSSKCMTDKYAALLALADMQQPQREKAFQMFFEDAAGDPLLIDKYFRAQAASDLPDQVERVLSLQQHDAFTFKNPNRLRSLFTAFVYNRPHFHRKDAKGYQVVADAVLKVDSFNPQAAARLAGAFLPWQRYDKHRQQQMKEQLIRIRDTPGLSPDTLEIVQRALKPAEEAETKKD
;
A
#
# COMPACT_ATOMS: atom_id res chain seq x y z
N MET A 1 -19.96 -12.33 -17.26
CA MET A 1 -18.64 -11.69 -16.96
C MET A 1 -17.49 -12.34 -17.73
N LEU A 2 -17.29 -13.67 -17.64
CA LEU A 2 -16.18 -14.33 -18.34
C LEU A 2 -16.20 -14.17 -19.87
N GLU A 3 -17.39 -14.24 -20.48
CA GLU A 3 -17.54 -14.00 -21.93
C GLU A 3 -17.09 -12.59 -22.34
N LEU A 4 -17.58 -11.57 -21.64
CA LEU A 4 -17.19 -10.17 -21.89
C LEU A 4 -15.68 -9.95 -21.69
N TYR A 5 -15.07 -10.57 -20.66
CA TYR A 5 -13.61 -10.54 -20.49
C TYR A 5 -12.86 -11.10 -21.70
N ARG A 6 -13.35 -12.20 -22.27
CA ARG A 6 -12.77 -12.82 -23.48
C ARG A 6 -12.94 -11.92 -24.70
N GLN A 7 -14.13 -11.33 -24.90
CA GLN A 7 -14.38 -10.38 -26.00
C GLN A 7 -13.50 -9.14 -25.92
N LEU A 8 -13.14 -8.71 -24.71
CA LEU A 8 -12.24 -7.57 -24.49
C LEU A 8 -10.76 -7.95 -24.56
N THR A 9 -10.40 -9.22 -24.75
CA THR A 9 -8.99 -9.63 -24.90
C THR A 9 -8.48 -9.16 -26.26
N LEU A 10 -7.31 -8.53 -26.27
CA LEU A 10 -6.70 -8.06 -27.51
C LEU A 10 -6.45 -9.27 -28.44
N PRO A 11 -6.91 -9.25 -29.69
CA PRO A 11 -6.66 -10.32 -30.65
C PRO A 11 -5.17 -10.60 -30.85
N GLU A 12 -4.87 -11.82 -31.30
CA GLU A 12 -3.51 -12.20 -31.65
C GLU A 12 -3.02 -11.35 -32.84
N GLY A 13 -1.74 -10.96 -32.83
CA GLY A 13 -1.17 -10.07 -33.84
C GLY A 13 -1.45 -8.57 -33.66
N GLU A 14 -2.44 -8.18 -32.84
CA GLU A 14 -2.68 -6.76 -32.55
C GLU A 14 -1.76 -6.20 -31.45
N GLU A 15 -1.50 -4.90 -31.52
CA GLU A 15 -0.67 -4.15 -30.58
C GLU A 15 -1.50 -3.26 -29.64
N GLU A 16 -1.00 -3.04 -28.43
CA GLU A 16 -1.61 -2.11 -27.48
C GLU A 16 -1.20 -0.67 -27.76
N THR A 17 -2.17 0.22 -27.96
CA THR A 17 -1.95 1.65 -28.19
C THR A 17 -2.41 2.50 -27.00
N LEU A 18 -2.17 3.81 -27.10
CA LEU A 18 -2.61 4.83 -26.13
C LEU A 18 -3.92 5.54 -26.52
N ASP A 19 -4.58 5.12 -27.60
CA ASP A 19 -5.85 5.74 -27.99
C ASP A 19 -6.98 5.44 -26.99
N ALA A 20 -8.02 6.27 -27.03
CA ALA A 20 -9.12 6.21 -26.07
C ALA A 20 -9.86 4.87 -26.08
N ALA A 21 -9.98 4.21 -27.24
CA ALA A 21 -10.68 2.93 -27.36
C ALA A 21 -9.89 1.80 -26.69
N HIS A 22 -8.58 1.72 -26.94
CA HIS A 22 -7.70 0.74 -26.29
C HIS A 22 -7.63 0.96 -24.77
N VAL A 23 -7.51 2.22 -24.34
CA VAL A 23 -7.52 2.56 -22.90
C VAL A 23 -8.84 2.16 -22.23
N ALA A 24 -9.98 2.46 -22.86
CA ALA A 24 -11.30 2.10 -22.34
C ALA A 24 -11.50 0.57 -22.28
N ARG A 25 -11.12 -0.15 -23.34
CA ARG A 25 -11.16 -1.62 -23.41
C ARG A 25 -10.35 -2.24 -22.27
N ARG A 26 -9.08 -1.86 -22.10
CA ARG A 26 -8.23 -2.38 -21.01
C ARG A 26 -8.80 -2.06 -19.64
N ARG A 27 -9.30 -0.84 -19.42
CA ARG A 27 -9.92 -0.45 -18.14
C ARG A 27 -11.11 -1.36 -17.81
N LEU A 28 -12.00 -1.61 -18.76
CA LEU A 28 -13.15 -2.49 -18.55
C LEU A 28 -12.71 -3.94 -18.34
N ARG A 29 -11.78 -4.45 -19.16
CA ARG A 29 -11.23 -5.80 -19.03
C ARG A 29 -10.62 -6.04 -17.65
N ASN A 30 -9.80 -5.13 -17.16
CA ASN A 30 -9.15 -5.23 -15.85
C ASN A 30 -10.13 -5.08 -14.68
N THR A 31 -11.22 -4.33 -14.87
CA THR A 31 -12.32 -4.28 -13.89
C THR A 31 -13.02 -5.62 -13.79
N ILE A 32 -13.31 -6.26 -14.93
CA ILE A 32 -13.92 -7.59 -14.96
C ILE A 32 -12.97 -8.65 -14.41
N LEU A 33 -11.67 -8.58 -14.72
CA LEU A 33 -10.65 -9.46 -14.14
C LEU A 33 -10.74 -9.46 -12.61
N ARG A 34 -10.79 -8.29 -11.98
CA ARG A 34 -10.88 -8.17 -10.52
C ARG A 34 -12.15 -8.81 -9.95
N LEU A 35 -13.27 -8.70 -10.65
CA LEU A 35 -14.53 -9.35 -10.24
C LEU A 35 -14.46 -10.87 -10.40
N LEU A 36 -13.86 -11.37 -11.48
CA LEU A 36 -13.63 -12.80 -11.70
C LEU A 36 -12.61 -13.39 -10.71
N ALA A 37 -11.67 -12.57 -10.24
CA ALA A 37 -10.63 -12.91 -9.29
C ALA A 37 -11.12 -12.96 -7.83
N ALA A 38 -12.29 -12.38 -7.54
CA ALA A 38 -12.81 -12.22 -6.17
C ALA A 38 -12.87 -13.50 -5.32
N PRO A 39 -13.11 -14.72 -5.87
CA PRO A 39 -13.07 -15.93 -5.06
C PRO A 39 -11.70 -16.21 -4.41
N GLY A 40 -10.59 -15.76 -5.00
CA GLY A 40 -9.23 -15.95 -4.46
C GLY A 40 -8.78 -17.42 -4.35
N ASP A 41 -9.52 -18.36 -4.92
CA ASP A 41 -9.17 -19.78 -4.96
C ASP A 41 -8.09 -20.08 -6.01
N ALA A 42 -7.65 -21.35 -6.06
CA ALA A 42 -6.61 -21.77 -6.99
C ALA A 42 -7.00 -21.55 -8.47
N ALA A 43 -8.27 -21.70 -8.83
CA ALA A 43 -8.74 -21.50 -10.19
C ALA A 43 -8.73 -20.02 -10.58
N ALA A 44 -9.15 -19.14 -9.68
CA ALA A 44 -9.04 -17.69 -9.84
C ALA A 44 -7.58 -17.26 -9.98
N ALA A 45 -6.68 -17.79 -9.13
CA ALA A 45 -5.25 -17.47 -9.19
C ALA A 45 -4.61 -17.90 -10.51
N GLU A 46 -4.88 -19.12 -11.00
CA GLU A 46 -4.40 -19.57 -12.32
C GLU A 46 -4.93 -18.69 -13.47
N PHE A 47 -6.22 -18.33 -13.42
CA PHE A 47 -6.83 -17.47 -14.42
C PHE A 47 -6.18 -16.08 -14.47
N VAL A 48 -5.95 -15.46 -13.31
CA VAL A 48 -5.29 -14.14 -13.22
C VAL A 48 -3.81 -14.24 -13.59
N PHE A 49 -3.12 -15.31 -13.16
CA PHE A 49 -1.71 -15.55 -13.49
C PHE A 49 -1.50 -15.70 -14.99
N LYS A 50 -2.45 -16.31 -15.72
CA LYS A 50 -2.44 -16.35 -17.18
C LYS A 50 -2.46 -14.95 -17.80
N GLN A 51 -3.28 -14.02 -17.29
CA GLN A 51 -3.22 -12.63 -17.76
C GLN A 51 -1.88 -12.00 -17.43
N PHE A 52 -1.35 -12.19 -16.21
CA PHE A 52 -0.08 -11.61 -15.79
C PHE A 52 1.07 -11.99 -16.74
N THR A 53 1.19 -13.27 -17.10
CA THR A 53 2.27 -13.78 -17.94
C THR A 53 2.08 -13.48 -19.43
N SER A 54 0.83 -13.39 -19.91
CA SER A 54 0.54 -13.13 -21.33
C SER A 54 0.32 -11.65 -21.67
N SER A 55 0.42 -10.74 -20.69
CA SER A 55 0.13 -9.31 -20.89
C SER A 55 1.18 -8.65 -21.77
N LYS A 56 0.74 -7.93 -22.82
CA LYS A 56 1.59 -7.17 -23.74
C LYS A 56 1.92 -5.74 -23.25
N CYS A 57 1.27 -5.27 -22.19
CA CYS A 57 1.52 -3.94 -21.63
C CYS A 57 1.52 -3.95 -20.10
N MET A 58 2.20 -2.96 -19.52
CA MET A 58 2.31 -2.80 -18.07
C MET A 58 0.96 -2.57 -17.37
N THR A 59 -0.05 -2.03 -18.08
CA THR A 59 -1.39 -1.79 -17.50
C THR A 59 -2.07 -3.10 -17.12
N ASP A 60 -2.13 -4.05 -18.05
CA ASP A 60 -2.78 -5.34 -17.83
C ASP A 60 -1.95 -6.25 -16.91
N LYS A 61 -0.61 -6.20 -17.05
CA LYS A 61 0.31 -6.95 -16.19
C LYS A 61 0.18 -6.51 -14.73
N TYR A 62 0.20 -5.21 -14.49
CA TYR A 62 0.09 -4.66 -13.14
C TYR A 62 -1.31 -4.85 -12.54
N ALA A 63 -2.37 -4.79 -13.35
CA ALA A 63 -3.73 -5.10 -12.88
C ALA A 63 -3.85 -6.56 -12.41
N ALA A 64 -3.26 -7.51 -13.14
CA ALA A 64 -3.20 -8.91 -12.74
C ALA A 64 -2.35 -9.12 -11.48
N LEU A 65 -1.20 -8.43 -11.37
CA LEU A 65 -0.37 -8.47 -10.16
C LEU A 65 -1.13 -8.00 -8.92
N LEU A 66 -1.89 -6.91 -9.03
CA LEU A 66 -2.72 -6.41 -7.92
C LEU A 66 -3.80 -7.42 -7.50
N ALA A 67 -4.46 -8.08 -8.46
CA ALA A 67 -5.44 -9.11 -8.14
C ALA A 67 -4.81 -10.34 -7.46
N LEU A 68 -3.62 -10.76 -7.89
CA LEU A 68 -2.86 -11.84 -7.23
C LEU A 68 -2.37 -11.45 -5.84
N ALA A 69 -2.13 -10.16 -5.58
CA ALA A 69 -1.58 -9.69 -4.32
C ALA A 69 -2.47 -10.03 -3.12
N ASP A 70 -3.78 -10.05 -3.33
CA ASP A 70 -4.81 -10.35 -2.34
C ASP A 70 -5.05 -11.86 -2.13
N MET A 71 -4.30 -12.73 -2.83
CA MET A 71 -4.52 -14.19 -2.82
C MET A 71 -3.43 -14.93 -2.04
N GLN A 72 -3.82 -15.82 -1.12
CA GLN A 72 -2.89 -16.76 -0.48
C GLN A 72 -2.65 -18.00 -1.35
N GLN A 73 -2.16 -17.77 -2.57
CA GLN A 73 -1.94 -18.81 -3.59
C GLN A 73 -0.50 -18.76 -4.13
N PRO A 74 0.09 -19.88 -4.57
CA PRO A 74 1.48 -19.92 -5.05
C PRO A 74 1.79 -18.96 -6.21
N GLN A 75 0.79 -18.63 -7.03
CA GLN A 75 0.89 -17.72 -8.16
C GLN A 75 1.23 -16.29 -7.73
N ARG A 76 0.85 -15.90 -6.51
CA ARG A 76 1.23 -14.60 -5.92
C ARG A 76 2.75 -14.45 -5.86
N GLU A 77 3.42 -15.40 -5.19
CA GLU A 77 4.87 -15.32 -5.00
C GLU A 77 5.61 -15.40 -6.34
N LYS A 78 5.17 -16.30 -7.24
CA LYS A 78 5.72 -16.39 -8.60
C LYS A 78 5.59 -15.06 -9.35
N ALA A 79 4.41 -14.44 -9.32
CA ALA A 79 4.18 -13.17 -10.02
C ALA A 79 5.02 -12.02 -9.45
N PHE A 80 5.17 -11.94 -8.12
CA PHE A 80 6.02 -10.92 -7.50
C PHE A 80 7.50 -11.14 -7.80
N GLN A 81 7.98 -12.38 -7.78
CA GLN A 81 9.35 -12.71 -8.17
C GLN A 81 9.61 -12.29 -9.62
N MET A 82 8.76 -12.74 -10.55
CA MET A 82 8.88 -12.38 -11.98
C MET A 82 8.83 -10.87 -12.18
N PHE A 83 7.88 -10.18 -11.54
CA PHE A 83 7.76 -8.73 -11.66
C PHE A 83 9.00 -7.98 -11.15
N PHE A 84 9.64 -8.49 -10.09
CA PHE A 84 10.87 -7.90 -9.56
C PHE A 84 12.06 -8.15 -10.48
N GLU A 85 12.18 -9.36 -11.04
CA GLU A 85 13.20 -9.70 -12.05
C GLU A 85 13.04 -8.84 -13.31
N ASP A 86 11.81 -8.73 -13.82
CA ASP A 86 11.46 -7.88 -14.97
C ASP A 86 11.74 -6.39 -14.73
N ALA A 87 11.69 -5.95 -13.47
CA ALA A 87 12.02 -4.57 -13.14
C ALA A 87 13.50 -4.26 -13.43
N ALA A 88 14.40 -5.26 -13.36
CA ALA A 88 15.81 -5.14 -13.73
C ALA A 88 16.52 -3.89 -13.15
N GLY A 89 16.17 -3.50 -11.92
CA GLY A 89 16.73 -2.31 -11.27
C GLY A 89 16.01 -0.98 -11.55
N ASP A 90 14.98 -0.96 -12.41
CA ASP A 90 14.18 0.24 -12.67
C ASP A 90 13.48 0.71 -11.38
N PRO A 91 13.80 1.92 -10.89
CA PRO A 91 13.28 2.40 -9.60
C PRO A 91 11.75 2.56 -9.59
N LEU A 92 11.12 2.91 -10.71
CA LEU A 92 9.68 3.12 -10.81
C LEU A 92 8.92 1.79 -10.81
N LEU A 93 9.47 0.77 -11.47
CA LEU A 93 8.90 -0.58 -11.42
C LEU A 93 9.08 -1.19 -10.04
N ILE A 94 10.23 -1.01 -9.40
CA ILE A 94 10.40 -1.49 -8.03
C ILE A 94 9.47 -0.73 -7.06
N ASP A 95 9.19 0.56 -7.27
CA ASP A 95 8.16 1.25 -6.47
C ASP A 95 6.76 0.66 -6.67
N LYS A 96 6.41 0.23 -7.88
CA LYS A 96 5.16 -0.53 -8.14
C LYS A 96 5.16 -1.88 -7.42
N TYR A 97 6.29 -2.58 -7.38
CA TYR A 97 6.45 -3.84 -6.65
C TYR A 97 6.13 -3.68 -5.15
N PHE A 98 6.74 -2.68 -4.48
CA PHE A 98 6.45 -2.41 -3.07
C PHE A 98 5.01 -1.97 -2.85
N ARG A 99 4.48 -1.11 -3.72
CA ARG A 99 3.11 -0.59 -3.59
C ARG A 99 2.05 -1.67 -3.74
N ALA A 100 2.21 -2.57 -4.70
CA ALA A 100 1.28 -3.68 -4.90
C ALA A 100 1.21 -4.59 -3.68
N GLN A 101 2.36 -4.88 -3.05
CA GLN A 101 2.39 -5.69 -1.83
C GLN A 101 1.89 -4.93 -0.61
N ALA A 102 2.23 -3.65 -0.42
CA ALA A 102 1.78 -2.88 0.74
C ALA A 102 0.25 -2.67 0.76
N ALA A 103 -0.38 -2.71 -0.41
CA ALA A 103 -1.81 -2.54 -0.58
C ALA A 103 -2.62 -3.85 -0.47
N SER A 104 -1.99 -5.03 -0.34
CA SER A 104 -2.72 -6.30 -0.36
C SER A 104 -3.59 -6.53 0.88
N ASP A 105 -4.72 -7.20 0.69
CA ASP A 105 -5.65 -7.57 1.77
C ASP A 105 -5.38 -9.00 2.28
N LEU A 106 -4.27 -9.19 2.99
CA LEU A 106 -3.90 -10.47 3.59
C LEU A 106 -3.87 -10.40 5.12
N PRO A 107 -4.25 -11.46 5.87
CA PRO A 107 -4.29 -11.42 7.33
C PRO A 107 -2.98 -11.02 8.02
N ASP A 108 -1.84 -11.35 7.40
CA ASP A 108 -0.48 -11.09 7.87
C ASP A 108 0.13 -9.81 7.27
N GLN A 109 -0.69 -8.89 6.76
CA GLN A 109 -0.21 -7.73 6.01
C GLN A 109 0.77 -6.83 6.77
N VAL A 110 0.58 -6.65 8.08
CA VAL A 110 1.50 -5.85 8.90
C VAL A 110 2.88 -6.50 8.95
N GLU A 111 2.91 -7.81 9.15
CA GLU A 111 4.11 -8.63 9.16
C GLU A 111 4.80 -8.63 7.78
N ARG A 112 4.05 -8.64 6.68
CA ARG A 112 4.59 -8.51 5.32
C ARG A 112 5.24 -7.15 5.06
N VAL A 113 4.64 -6.05 5.53
CA VAL A 113 5.24 -4.70 5.42
C VAL A 113 6.57 -4.62 6.18
N LEU A 114 6.64 -5.21 7.37
CA LEU A 114 7.88 -5.31 8.13
C LEU A 114 8.95 -6.14 7.40
N SER A 115 8.57 -7.24 6.77
CA SER A 115 9.49 -8.03 5.93
C SER A 115 9.99 -7.23 4.73
N LEU A 116 9.12 -6.48 4.05
CA LEU A 116 9.47 -5.65 2.90
C LEU A 116 10.41 -4.50 3.27
N GLN A 117 10.31 -3.97 4.49
CA GLN A 117 11.25 -2.98 4.99
C GLN A 117 12.71 -3.50 5.04
N GLN A 118 12.91 -4.82 5.15
CA GLN A 118 14.23 -5.46 5.18
C GLN A 118 14.70 -5.92 3.79
N HIS A 119 13.88 -5.77 2.76
CA HIS A 119 14.23 -6.18 1.41
C HIS A 119 15.39 -5.34 0.87
N ASP A 120 16.34 -5.94 0.15
CA ASP A 120 17.56 -5.26 -0.32
C ASP A 120 17.29 -4.01 -1.18
N ALA A 121 16.23 -4.06 -1.98
CA ALA A 121 15.80 -2.93 -2.78
C ALA A 121 15.13 -1.81 -1.94
N PHE A 122 14.80 -2.01 -0.67
CA PHE A 122 14.17 -0.99 0.18
C PHE A 122 15.22 -0.06 0.82
N THR A 123 14.95 1.24 0.82
CA THR A 123 15.74 2.20 1.58
C THR A 123 14.87 3.36 2.06
N PHE A 124 15.03 3.73 3.33
CA PHE A 124 14.35 4.89 3.91
C PHE A 124 14.85 6.22 3.34
N LYS A 125 16.04 6.26 2.73
CA LYS A 125 16.62 7.47 2.15
C LYS A 125 15.96 7.88 0.83
N ASN A 126 15.23 6.96 0.18
CA ASN A 126 14.51 7.26 -1.06
C ASN A 126 13.03 7.60 -0.72
N PRO A 127 12.59 8.85 -0.92
CA PRO A 127 11.21 9.25 -0.61
C PRO A 127 10.15 8.52 -1.43
N ASN A 128 10.46 8.09 -2.65
CA ASN A 128 9.52 7.31 -3.47
C ASN A 128 9.36 5.90 -2.91
N ARG A 129 10.47 5.29 -2.47
CA ARG A 129 10.49 3.97 -1.83
C ARG A 129 9.76 3.97 -0.50
N LEU A 130 9.95 5.02 0.30
CA LEU A 130 9.19 5.23 1.54
C LEU A 130 7.68 5.32 1.26
N ARG A 131 7.29 6.11 0.26
CA ARG A 131 5.88 6.28 -0.12
C ARG A 131 5.27 5.01 -0.70
N SER A 132 6.01 4.26 -1.52
CA SER A 132 5.51 3.03 -2.12
C SER A 132 5.23 1.94 -1.09
N LEU A 133 5.95 1.91 0.03
CA LEU A 133 5.68 0.97 1.12
C LEU A 133 4.72 1.56 2.18
N PHE A 134 5.16 2.57 2.93
CA PHE A 134 4.43 3.02 4.12
C PHE A 134 3.19 3.84 3.79
N THR A 135 3.28 4.78 2.86
CA THR A 135 2.09 5.55 2.46
C THR A 135 1.04 4.65 1.82
N ALA A 136 1.45 3.68 1.00
CA ALA A 136 0.53 2.67 0.46
C ALA A 136 -0.13 1.84 1.57
N PHE A 137 0.63 1.39 2.56
CA PHE A 137 0.10 0.66 3.72
C PHE A 137 -0.87 1.49 4.56
N VAL A 138 -0.64 2.79 4.76
CA VAL A 138 -1.59 3.69 5.45
C VAL A 138 -2.96 3.72 4.75
N TYR A 139 -2.99 3.65 3.42
CA TYR A 139 -4.24 3.57 2.66
C TYR A 139 -4.90 2.19 2.72
N ASN A 140 -4.17 1.16 3.15
CA ASN A 140 -4.70 -0.16 3.43
C ASN A 140 -5.40 -0.19 4.80
N ARG A 141 -6.56 0.47 4.87
CA ARG A 141 -7.26 0.80 6.12
C ARG A 141 -7.56 -0.41 7.03
N PRO A 142 -7.98 -1.59 6.53
CA PRO A 142 -8.24 -2.74 7.40
C PRO A 142 -7.00 -3.15 8.22
N HIS A 143 -5.82 -3.05 7.61
CA HIS A 143 -4.56 -3.47 8.20
C HIS A 143 -3.83 -2.35 8.94
N PHE A 144 -3.88 -1.12 8.45
CA PHE A 144 -3.38 0.05 9.19
C PHE A 144 -4.17 0.26 10.49
N HIS A 145 -5.49 0.12 10.45
CA HIS A 145 -6.38 0.23 11.61
C HIS A 145 -6.71 -1.14 12.25
N ARG A 146 -5.78 -2.10 12.17
CA ARG A 146 -5.94 -3.39 12.85
C ARG A 146 -6.07 -3.17 14.37
N LYS A 147 -6.95 -3.93 15.02
CA LYS A 147 -7.30 -3.71 16.44
C LYS A 147 -6.12 -3.92 17.41
N ASP A 148 -5.09 -4.65 17.01
CA ASP A 148 -3.88 -4.88 17.79
C ASP A 148 -2.87 -3.73 17.74
N ALA A 149 -3.20 -2.63 17.05
CA ALA A 149 -2.41 -1.40 16.91
C ALA A 149 -1.03 -1.56 16.25
N LYS A 150 -0.64 -2.76 15.80
CA LYS A 150 0.66 -2.96 15.15
C LYS A 150 0.80 -2.12 13.88
N GLY A 151 -0.28 -1.90 13.13
CA GLY A 151 -0.27 -1.01 11.97
C GLY A 151 0.13 0.43 12.33
N TYR A 152 -0.30 0.93 13.49
CA TYR A 152 0.10 2.25 13.99
C TYR A 152 1.56 2.26 14.43
N GLN A 153 2.02 1.22 15.13
CA GLN A 153 3.41 1.10 15.59
C GLN A 153 4.38 1.11 14.40
N VAL A 154 4.11 0.32 13.36
CA VAL A 154 4.94 0.25 12.14
C VAL A 154 5.09 1.61 11.48
N VAL A 155 4.00 2.38 11.38
CA VAL A 155 4.04 3.72 10.77
C VAL A 155 4.74 4.72 11.68
N ALA A 156 4.52 4.67 13.00
CA ALA A 156 5.19 5.56 13.96
C ALA A 156 6.71 5.33 13.98
N ASP A 157 7.16 4.07 13.96
CA ASP A 157 8.58 3.71 13.88
C ASP A 157 9.21 4.25 12.59
N ALA A 158 8.49 4.18 11.46
CA ALA A 158 8.94 4.74 10.19
C ALA A 158 9.02 6.28 10.22
N VAL A 159 8.06 6.96 10.86
CA VAL A 159 8.12 8.42 11.08
C VAL A 159 9.39 8.78 11.84
N LEU A 160 9.61 8.17 13.01
CA LEU A 160 10.75 8.45 13.86
C LEU A 160 12.09 8.18 13.16
N LYS A 161 12.17 7.10 12.38
CA LYS A 161 13.38 6.76 11.63
C LYS A 161 13.68 7.78 10.53
N VAL A 162 12.66 8.25 9.82
CA VAL A 162 12.83 9.18 8.69
C VAL A 162 13.09 10.60 9.17
N ASP A 163 12.53 10.97 10.32
CA ASP A 163 12.58 12.34 10.85
C ASP A 163 14.01 12.87 11.00
N SER A 164 14.95 12.02 11.41
CA SER A 164 16.34 12.42 11.66
C SER A 164 17.10 12.88 10.42
N PHE A 165 16.64 12.54 9.21
CA PHE A 165 17.33 12.92 7.96
C PHE A 165 16.40 13.46 6.86
N ASN A 166 15.08 13.33 7.02
CA ASN A 166 14.09 13.91 6.12
C ASN A 166 12.79 14.31 6.88
N PRO A 167 12.85 15.39 7.69
CA PRO A 167 11.72 15.91 8.46
C PRO A 167 10.42 16.04 7.66
N GLN A 168 10.50 16.57 6.43
CA GLN A 168 9.31 16.78 5.59
C GLN A 168 8.62 15.48 5.18
N ALA A 169 9.40 14.42 4.90
CA ALA A 169 8.82 13.11 4.59
C ALA A 169 8.20 12.46 5.83
N ALA A 170 8.85 12.59 6.99
CA ALA A 170 8.34 12.12 8.27
C ALA A 170 7.03 12.82 8.65
N ALA A 171 7.00 14.16 8.58
CA ALA A 171 5.81 14.97 8.87
C ALA A 171 4.62 14.59 7.98
N ARG A 172 4.84 14.37 6.67
CA ARG A 172 3.80 13.89 5.75
C ARG A 172 3.27 12.51 6.14
N LEU A 173 4.15 11.60 6.55
CA LEU A 173 3.75 10.25 6.98
C LEU A 173 3.01 10.30 8.34
N ALA A 174 3.46 11.12 9.28
CA ALA A 174 2.78 11.37 10.56
C ALA A 174 1.36 11.93 10.37
N GLY A 175 1.11 12.62 9.24
CA GLY A 175 -0.22 13.06 8.84
C GLY A 175 -1.28 11.95 8.77
N ALA A 176 -0.87 10.67 8.64
CA ALA A 176 -1.76 9.51 8.73
C ALA A 176 -2.55 9.45 10.05
N PHE A 177 -2.02 10.03 11.12
CA PHE A 177 -2.65 10.04 12.44
C PHE A 177 -3.61 11.20 12.69
N LEU A 178 -3.64 12.23 11.82
CA LEU A 178 -4.52 13.39 11.99
C LEU A 178 -6.01 13.05 12.19
N PRO A 179 -6.62 12.11 11.44
CA PRO A 179 -8.04 11.81 11.60
C PRO A 179 -8.38 10.84 12.75
N TRP A 180 -7.51 10.68 13.77
CA TRP A 180 -7.67 9.67 14.82
C TRP A 180 -9.02 9.73 15.54
N GLN A 181 -9.56 10.93 15.78
CA GLN A 181 -10.85 11.13 16.46
C GLN A 181 -12.07 10.58 15.71
N ARG A 182 -11.93 10.22 14.43
CA ARG A 182 -13.03 9.68 13.61
C ARG A 182 -13.28 8.19 13.84
N TYR A 183 -12.37 7.50 14.54
CA TYR A 183 -12.45 6.07 14.78
C TYR A 183 -13.12 5.76 16.12
N ASP A 184 -13.36 4.48 16.40
CA ASP A 184 -13.87 4.03 17.70
C ASP A 184 -12.86 4.31 18.83
N LYS A 185 -13.34 4.29 20.08
CA LYS A 185 -12.54 4.63 21.28
C LYS A 185 -11.25 3.82 21.40
N HIS A 186 -11.27 2.54 21.03
CA HIS A 186 -10.09 1.69 21.11
C HIS A 186 -9.02 2.17 20.13
N ARG A 187 -9.39 2.39 18.87
CA ARG A 187 -8.47 2.92 17.85
C ARG A 187 -7.99 4.34 18.17
N GLN A 188 -8.86 5.18 18.70
CA GLN A 188 -8.51 6.53 19.15
C GLN A 188 -7.36 6.48 20.18
N GLN A 189 -7.52 5.66 21.22
CA GLN A 189 -6.53 5.50 22.27
C GLN A 189 -5.19 5.03 21.70
N GLN A 190 -5.20 4.01 20.84
CA GLN A 190 -3.99 3.44 20.25
C GLN A 190 -3.25 4.43 19.32
N MET A 191 -3.99 5.25 18.54
CA MET A 191 -3.37 6.30 17.72
C MET A 191 -2.83 7.45 18.59
N LYS A 192 -3.56 7.85 19.64
CA LYS A 192 -3.12 8.87 20.60
C LYS A 192 -1.82 8.46 21.29
N GLU A 193 -1.68 7.20 21.68
CA GLU A 193 -0.44 6.65 22.26
C GLU A 193 0.74 6.80 21.31
N GLN A 194 0.56 6.49 20.01
CA GLN A 194 1.64 6.68 19.03
C GLN A 194 1.94 8.16 18.77
N LEU A 195 0.93 9.04 18.74
CA LEU A 195 1.13 10.48 18.62
C LEU A 195 1.95 11.03 19.80
N ILE A 196 1.60 10.68 21.04
CA ILE A 196 2.34 11.06 22.24
C ILE A 196 3.77 10.53 22.18
N ARG A 197 3.94 9.25 21.83
CA ARG A 197 5.26 8.64 21.65
C ARG A 197 6.13 9.40 20.64
N ILE A 198 5.56 9.81 19.51
CA ILE A 198 6.30 10.60 18.51
C ILE A 198 6.67 11.97 19.09
N ARG A 199 5.70 12.70 19.66
CA ARG A 199 5.89 14.03 20.25
C ARG A 199 7.02 14.05 21.28
N ASP A 200 7.06 13.03 22.14
CA ASP A 200 7.95 12.97 23.30
C ASP A 200 9.33 12.38 22.93
N THR A 201 9.60 12.11 21.65
CA THR A 201 10.91 11.62 21.20
C THR A 201 11.96 12.75 21.22
N PRO A 202 13.09 12.58 21.91
CA PRO A 202 14.16 13.58 21.92
C PRO A 202 14.71 13.86 20.52
N GLY A 203 14.86 15.14 20.18
CA GLY A 203 15.41 15.57 18.89
C GLY A 203 14.43 15.49 17.72
N LEU A 204 13.12 15.32 17.98
CA LEU A 204 12.09 15.38 16.95
C LEU A 204 12.15 16.73 16.20
N SER A 205 12.06 16.67 14.88
CA SER A 205 12.10 17.85 14.03
C SER A 205 10.89 18.77 14.27
N PRO A 206 11.06 20.10 14.07
CA PRO A 206 9.94 21.05 14.13
C PRO A 206 8.78 20.68 13.17
N ASP A 207 9.09 20.23 11.95
CA ASP A 207 8.10 19.82 10.94
C ASP A 207 7.19 18.69 11.47
N THR A 208 7.77 17.63 12.04
CA THR A 208 6.98 16.50 12.55
C THR A 208 6.28 16.87 13.86
N LEU A 209 6.93 17.66 14.71
CA LEU A 209 6.34 18.15 15.96
C LEU A 209 5.05 18.95 15.71
N GLU A 210 5.04 19.85 14.73
CA GLU A 210 3.87 20.65 14.36
C GLU A 210 2.67 19.76 14.01
N ILE A 211 2.89 18.72 13.19
CA ILE A 211 1.84 17.79 12.77
C ILE A 211 1.25 17.04 13.96
N VAL A 212 2.11 16.57 14.85
CA VAL A 212 1.70 15.76 16.02
C VAL A 212 0.99 16.62 17.07
N GLN A 213 1.50 17.81 17.36
CA GLN A 213 0.83 18.77 18.26
C GLN A 213 -0.55 19.17 17.73
N ARG A 214 -0.66 19.45 16.43
CA ARG A 214 -1.95 19.72 15.79
C ARG A 214 -2.92 18.56 15.93
N ALA A 215 -2.44 17.32 15.82
CA ALA A 215 -3.27 16.13 16.01
C ALA A 215 -3.74 15.97 17.47
N LEU A 216 -2.91 16.32 18.45
CA LEU A 216 -3.19 16.12 19.89
C LEU A 216 -4.00 17.26 20.53
N LYS A 217 -3.95 18.48 19.98
CA LYS A 217 -4.64 19.66 20.53
C LYS A 217 -6.10 19.41 20.95
N PRO A 218 -6.97 18.73 20.17
CA PRO A 218 -8.34 18.46 20.58
C PRO A 218 -8.47 17.55 21.82
N ALA A 219 -7.50 16.66 22.07
CA ALA A 219 -7.49 15.81 23.26
C ALA A 219 -7.12 16.61 24.51
N GLU A 220 -6.13 17.48 24.39
CA GLU A 220 -5.64 18.34 25.47
C GLU A 220 -6.73 19.32 25.93
N GLU A 221 -7.48 19.91 24.99
CA GLU A 221 -8.64 20.78 25.27
C GLU A 221 -9.82 20.06 25.95
N ALA A 222 -9.96 18.75 25.72
CA ALA A 222 -11.02 17.94 26.33
C ALA A 222 -10.68 17.50 27.77
N GLU A 223 -9.39 17.39 28.09
CA GLU A 223 -8.89 17.09 29.43
C GLU A 223 -8.98 18.33 30.33
N THR A 224 -8.58 19.51 29.84
CA THR A 224 -8.67 20.79 30.57
C THR A 224 -10.09 21.25 30.89
N LYS A 225 -11.13 20.74 30.19
CA LYS A 225 -12.54 21.05 30.48
C LYS A 225 -13.17 20.13 31.54
N LYS A 226 -12.47 19.08 31.96
CA LYS A 226 -12.94 18.15 32.99
C LYS A 226 -12.40 18.47 34.39
N ASP A 227 -11.38 19.33 34.44
CA ASP A 227 -10.82 19.93 35.66
C ASP A 227 -11.51 21.26 35.97
#